data_AF-E6Y1D3-F1
#
_entry.id   AF-E6Y1D3-F1
#
_cell.length_a   1.000
_cell.length_b   1.000
_cell.length_c   1.000
_cell.angle_alpha   90.00
_cell.angle_beta   90.00
_cell.angle_gamma   90.00
#
_symmetry.space_group_name_H-M   'P 1'
#
loop_
_entity.id
_entity.type
_entity.pdbx_description
1 polymer ?
#
loop_
_entity_poly.entity_id
_entity_poly.type
_entity_poly.pdbx_seq_one_letter_code
_entity_poly.pdbx_strand_id
1 'polypeptide(L)'
;MKFMFFCSFFLLCSFPLYSSPVSLGACLILISFSFVAVMASMSSWWYAYILFLVYIGGLLVMFIYVCLISSNYNFMGSNNQYFGVISLSTVLTYALSMNPMSKDYLGYMSYDMGSSLVSNNSIWLFGGLVILLLVMLLIIVRSSGAGAVSVN
;
A
#
# COMPACT_ATOMS: atom_id res chain seq x y z
N MET A 1 4.17 -0.40 -15.18
CA MET A 1 2.81 -0.88 -14.87
C MET A 1 2.78 -2.27 -14.27
N LYS A 2 2.93 -3.37 -15.04
CA LYS A 2 2.78 -4.74 -14.50
C LYS A 2 3.62 -5.02 -13.26
N PHE A 3 4.90 -4.64 -13.30
CA PHE A 3 5.79 -4.76 -12.15
C PHE A 3 5.32 -3.94 -10.93
N MET A 4 4.74 -2.75 -11.15
CA MET A 4 4.27 -1.88 -10.07
C MET A 4 2.95 -2.37 -9.46
N PHE A 5 1.99 -2.79 -10.30
CA PHE A 5 0.77 -3.49 -9.84
C PHE A 5 1.10 -4.79 -9.12
N PHE A 6 2.14 -5.48 -9.57
CA PHE A 6 2.62 -6.68 -8.93
C PHE A 6 3.19 -6.37 -7.53
N CYS A 7 4.05 -5.35 -7.44
CA CYS A 7 4.63 -4.90 -6.18
C CYS A 7 3.52 -4.50 -5.18
N SER A 8 2.49 -3.77 -5.62
CA SER A 8 1.36 -3.42 -4.75
C SER A 8 0.55 -4.64 -4.31
N PHE A 9 0.32 -5.62 -5.21
CA PHE A 9 -0.36 -6.87 -4.87
C PHE A 9 0.44 -7.72 -3.88
N PHE A 10 1.76 -7.82 -4.07
CA PHE A 10 2.65 -8.52 -3.14
C PHE A 10 2.61 -7.91 -1.74
N LEU A 11 2.71 -6.57 -1.67
CA LEU A 11 2.65 -5.85 -0.40
C LEU A 11 1.28 -6.00 0.29
N LEU A 12 0.17 -6.05 -0.48
CA LEU A 12 -1.16 -6.36 0.06
C LEU A 12 -1.25 -7.78 0.61
N CYS A 13 -0.70 -8.78 -0.08
CA CYS A 13 -0.70 -10.17 0.40
C CYS A 13 0.18 -10.37 1.64
N SER A 14 1.27 -9.60 1.78
CA SER A 14 2.14 -9.69 2.96
C SER A 14 1.59 -8.93 4.18
N PHE A 15 0.60 -8.05 3.99
CA PHE A 15 0.03 -7.23 5.05
C PHE A 15 -0.43 -8.02 6.30
N PRO A 16 -1.16 -9.14 6.19
CA PRO A 16 -1.64 -9.88 7.37
C PRO A 16 -0.56 -10.63 8.14
N LEU A 17 0.66 -10.76 7.58
CA LEU A 17 1.75 -11.52 8.19
C LEU A 17 2.51 -10.71 9.25
N TYR A 18 2.35 -9.39 9.23
CA TYR A 18 2.98 -8.51 10.19
C TYR A 18 2.16 -8.49 11.49
N SER A 19 2.65 -9.13 12.55
CA SER A 19 1.99 -9.18 13.86
C SER A 19 2.16 -7.91 14.70
N SER A 20 2.99 -7.01 14.20
CA SER A 20 3.75 -6.07 14.99
C SER A 20 3.31 -4.66 14.57
N PRO A 21 2.75 -3.83 15.47
CA PRO A 21 2.03 -2.61 15.05
C PRO A 21 2.91 -1.59 14.31
N VAL A 22 4.20 -1.49 14.63
CA VAL A 22 5.16 -0.65 13.90
C VAL A 22 5.45 -1.23 12.51
N SER A 23 5.60 -2.56 12.36
CA SER A 23 5.82 -3.15 11.03
C SER A 23 4.59 -3.10 10.15
N LEU A 24 3.40 -3.22 10.74
CA LEU A 24 2.13 -3.02 10.04
C LEU A 24 2.05 -1.59 9.48
N GLY A 25 2.37 -0.58 10.30
CA GLY A 25 2.43 0.82 9.85
C GLY A 25 3.45 1.04 8.74
N ALA A 26 4.67 0.50 8.88
CA ALA A 26 5.71 0.59 7.86
C ALA A 26 5.31 -0.09 6.53
N CYS A 27 4.68 -1.26 6.61
CA CYS A 27 4.15 -1.97 5.44
C CYS A 27 3.06 -1.14 4.74
N LEU A 28 2.17 -0.47 5.48
CA LEU A 28 1.12 0.37 4.91
C LEU A 28 1.65 1.63 4.22
N ILE A 29 2.72 2.24 4.74
CA ILE A 29 3.42 3.31 4.02
C ILE A 29 3.94 2.80 2.68
N LEU A 30 4.57 1.62 2.64
CA LEU A 30 5.05 1.02 1.38
C LEU A 30 3.92 0.70 0.40
N ILE A 31 2.81 0.13 0.87
CA ILE A 31 1.64 -0.15 0.03
C ILE A 31 1.11 1.16 -0.56
N SER A 32 0.99 2.20 0.25
CA SER A 32 0.48 3.49 -0.22
C SER A 32 1.38 4.16 -1.26
N PHE A 33 2.70 4.11 -1.06
CA PHE A 33 3.65 4.59 -2.05
C PHE A 33 3.51 3.82 -3.38
N SER A 34 3.37 2.49 -3.31
CA SER A 34 3.19 1.67 -4.52
C SER A 34 1.90 2.01 -5.27
N PHE A 35 0.79 2.26 -4.55
CA PHE A 35 -0.49 2.66 -5.14
C PHE A 35 -0.40 4.03 -5.82
N VAL A 36 0.24 5.00 -5.17
CA VAL A 36 0.40 6.34 -5.75
C VAL A 36 1.33 6.30 -6.96
N ALA A 37 2.36 5.46 -6.96
CA ALA A 37 3.22 5.29 -8.12
C ALA A 37 2.46 4.65 -9.32
N VAL A 38 1.51 3.74 -9.05
CA VAL A 38 0.57 3.25 -10.08
C VAL A 38 -0.33 4.39 -10.57
N MET A 39 -0.81 5.26 -9.69
CA MET A 39 -1.66 6.40 -10.08
C MET A 39 -0.89 7.41 -10.93
N ALA A 40 0.35 7.71 -10.56
CA ALA A 40 1.23 8.62 -11.29
C ALA A 40 1.48 8.17 -12.73
N SER A 41 1.49 6.86 -12.96
CA SER A 41 1.74 6.30 -14.27
C SER A 41 0.46 6.17 -15.12
N MET A 42 -0.73 6.09 -14.51
CA MET A 42 -2.01 6.08 -15.25
C MET A 42 -2.59 7.48 -15.50
N SER A 43 -2.18 8.46 -14.71
CA SER A 43 -2.72 9.83 -14.72
C SER A 43 -1.61 10.87 -14.79
N SER A 44 -1.90 12.12 -14.41
CA SER A 44 -0.88 13.16 -14.31
C SER A 44 0.00 13.00 -13.08
N TRP A 45 1.30 13.22 -13.29
CA TRP A 45 2.32 13.23 -12.24
C TRP A 45 2.03 14.24 -11.13
N TRP A 46 1.48 15.42 -11.48
CA TRP A 46 1.16 16.49 -10.52
C TRP A 46 0.07 16.06 -9.53
N TYR A 47 -0.98 15.40 -10.01
CA TYR A 47 -2.06 14.96 -9.14
C TYR A 47 -1.63 13.82 -8.22
N ALA A 48 -0.90 12.84 -8.75
CA ALA A 48 -0.35 11.75 -7.93
C ALA A 48 0.60 12.28 -6.84
N TYR A 49 1.37 13.33 -7.12
CA TYR A 49 2.22 13.97 -6.12
C TYR A 49 1.41 14.61 -4.96
N ILE A 50 0.30 15.28 -5.25
CA ILE A 50 -0.57 15.84 -4.21
C ILE A 50 -1.20 14.74 -3.37
N LEU A 51 -1.71 13.67 -4.01
CA LEU A 51 -2.25 12.52 -3.29
C LEU A 51 -1.20 11.87 -2.38
N PHE A 52 0.04 11.73 -2.86
CA PHE A 52 1.14 11.20 -2.07
C PHE A 52 1.36 11.98 -0.77
N LEU A 53 1.41 13.31 -0.87
CA LEU A 53 1.67 14.19 0.28
C LEU A 53 0.55 14.13 1.32
N VAL A 54 -0.72 14.16 0.90
CA VAL A 54 -1.85 14.05 1.82
C VAL A 54 -1.87 12.68 2.50
N TYR A 55 -1.58 11.63 1.74
CA TYR A 55 -1.62 10.26 2.25
C TYR A 55 -0.50 9.98 3.25
N ILE A 56 0.75 10.29 2.90
CA ILE A 56 1.87 10.14 3.81
C ILE A 56 1.74 11.07 5.01
N GLY A 57 1.25 12.30 4.81
CA GLY A 57 0.99 13.23 5.92
C GLY A 57 0.04 12.62 6.96
N GLY A 58 -1.07 12.02 6.52
CA GLY A 58 -2.01 11.33 7.40
C GLY A 58 -1.42 10.09 8.08
N LEU A 59 -0.67 9.27 7.33
CA LEU A 59 -0.02 8.08 7.88
C LEU A 59 1.09 8.40 8.90
N LEU A 60 1.84 9.49 8.71
CA LEU A 60 2.95 9.85 9.60
C LEU A 60 2.49 10.29 10.98
N VAL A 61 1.40 11.07 11.08
CA VAL A 61 0.81 11.46 12.38
C VAL A 61 0.41 10.21 13.16
N MET A 62 -0.20 9.25 12.48
CA MET A 62 -0.60 7.97 13.06
C MET A 62 0.59 7.06 13.40
N PHE A 63 1.65 7.10 12.60
CA PHE A 63 2.88 6.32 12.85
C PHE A 63 3.59 6.77 14.13
N ILE A 64 3.72 8.08 14.35
CA ILE A 64 4.31 8.62 15.58
C ILE A 64 3.50 8.19 16.80
N TYR A 65 2.17 8.20 16.70
CA TYR A 65 1.29 7.74 17.78
C TYR A 65 1.55 6.27 18.17
N VAL A 66 1.67 5.37 17.20
CA VAL A 66 1.94 3.95 17.45
C VAL A 66 3.34 3.73 18.02
N CYS A 67 4.36 4.40 17.49
CA CYS A 67 5.73 4.32 18.00
C CYS A 67 5.88 4.80 19.45
N LEU A 68 5.04 5.75 19.89
CA LEU A 68 5.02 6.23 21.28
C LEU A 68 4.38 5.24 22.25
N ILE A 69 3.47 4.38 21.75
CA ILE A 69 2.70 3.44 22.59
C ILE A 69 3.32 2.05 22.60
N SER A 70 3.88 1.58 21.48
CA SER A 70 4.49 0.26 21.42
C SER A 70 5.93 0.30 21.94
N SER A 71 6.12 0.04 23.23
CA SER A 71 7.44 -0.27 23.78
C SER A 71 7.97 -1.55 23.13
N ASN A 72 8.90 -1.39 22.17
CA ASN A 72 9.78 -2.42 21.57
C ASN A 72 9.36 -3.89 21.80
N TYR A 73 8.35 -4.36 21.07
CA TYR A 73 8.08 -5.80 21.00
C TYR A 73 9.17 -6.47 20.15
N ASN A 74 9.59 -7.68 20.52
CA ASN A 74 10.53 -8.45 19.73
C ASN A 74 9.86 -8.96 18.44
N PHE A 75 10.53 -8.77 17.31
CA PHE A 75 10.12 -9.33 16.01
C PHE A 75 10.31 -10.86 15.98
N MET A 76 9.39 -11.60 16.58
CA MET A 76 9.31 -13.06 16.44
C MET A 76 8.52 -13.40 15.18
N GLY A 77 9.16 -13.26 14.02
CA GLY A 77 8.59 -13.67 12.73
C GLY A 77 9.01 -15.10 12.39
N SER A 78 8.07 -15.98 12.05
CA SER A 78 8.41 -17.29 11.50
C SER A 78 8.93 -17.12 10.07
N ASN A 79 10.22 -17.37 9.83
CA ASN A 79 10.86 -17.25 8.49
C ASN A 79 10.14 -18.02 7.38
N ASN A 80 9.41 -19.09 7.74
CA ASN A 80 8.75 -19.96 6.77
C ASN A 80 7.57 -19.29 6.03
N GLN A 81 6.84 -18.38 6.71
CA GLN A 81 5.71 -17.68 6.09
C GLN A 81 6.16 -16.65 5.05
N TYR A 82 7.28 -15.97 5.32
CA TYR A 82 7.85 -14.99 4.39
C TYR A 82 8.32 -15.65 3.09
N PHE A 83 8.92 -16.85 3.18
CA PHE A 83 9.43 -17.57 2.01
C PHE A 83 8.30 -17.98 1.04
N GLY A 84 7.15 -18.43 1.56
CA GLY A 84 5.99 -18.78 0.74
C GLY A 84 5.37 -17.58 0.01
N VAL A 85 5.36 -16.41 0.64
CA VAL A 85 4.87 -15.19 0.00
C VAL A 85 5.83 -14.71 -1.07
N ILE A 86 7.15 -14.79 -0.83
CA ILE A 86 8.17 -14.44 -1.84
C ILE A 86 8.11 -15.40 -3.05
N SER A 87 7.91 -16.70 -2.85
CA SER A 87 7.85 -17.65 -3.97
C SER A 87 6.58 -17.48 -4.81
N LEU A 88 5.43 -17.23 -4.18
CA LEU A 88 4.19 -16.94 -4.90
C LEU A 88 4.32 -15.64 -5.72
N SER A 89 5.08 -14.69 -5.19
CA SER A 89 5.28 -13.40 -5.83
C SER A 89 6.08 -13.50 -7.13
N THR A 90 7.18 -14.25 -7.11
CA THR A 90 8.03 -14.43 -8.29
C THR A 90 7.37 -15.24 -9.40
N VAL A 91 6.49 -16.19 -9.05
CA VAL A 91 5.71 -16.93 -10.05
C VAL A 91 4.71 -16.03 -10.76
N LEU A 92 4.01 -15.16 -10.02
CA LEU A 92 3.08 -14.21 -10.63
C LEU A 92 3.78 -13.16 -11.50
N THR A 93 4.98 -12.67 -11.12
CA THR A 93 5.72 -11.72 -11.96
C THR A 93 6.10 -12.35 -13.29
N TYR A 94 6.58 -13.59 -13.27
CA TYR A 94 6.93 -14.33 -14.47
C TYR A 94 5.71 -14.51 -15.38
N ALA A 95 4.58 -14.95 -14.83
CA ALA A 95 3.34 -15.14 -15.59
C ALA A 95 2.83 -13.84 -16.23
N LEU A 96 2.89 -12.72 -15.51
CA LEU A 96 2.42 -11.43 -16.03
C LEU A 96 3.38 -10.82 -17.06
N SER A 97 4.68 -11.15 -16.98
CA SER A 97 5.71 -10.63 -17.90
C SER A 97 5.56 -11.16 -19.35
N MET A 98 4.86 -12.27 -19.55
CA MET A 98 4.73 -12.94 -20.85
C MET A 98 4.02 -12.13 -21.93
N ASN A 99 3.16 -11.18 -21.55
CA ASN A 99 2.44 -10.34 -22.52
C ASN A 99 3.04 -8.92 -22.54
N PRO A 100 3.64 -8.45 -23.63
CA PRO A 100 4.09 -7.06 -23.71
C PRO A 100 2.87 -6.13 -23.64
N MET A 101 2.91 -5.13 -22.75
CA MET A 101 1.94 -4.03 -22.78
C MET A 101 2.29 -3.07 -23.92
N SER A 102 1.28 -2.46 -24.53
CA SER A 102 1.48 -1.37 -25.49
C SER A 102 2.24 -0.21 -24.83
N LYS A 103 3.05 0.51 -25.63
CA LYS A 103 3.95 1.58 -25.17
C LYS A 103 3.23 2.89 -24.83
N ASP A 104 1.91 2.95 -24.99
CA ASP A 104 1.11 4.19 -24.92
C ASP A 104 0.85 4.70 -23.50
N TYR A 105 1.45 4.08 -22.48
CA TYR A 105 1.17 4.36 -21.06
C TYR A 105 2.24 5.20 -20.36
N LEU A 106 3.07 5.92 -21.10
CA LEU A 106 3.84 7.03 -20.54
C LEU A 106 2.92 8.25 -20.57
N GLY A 107 2.47 8.67 -19.39
CA GLY A 107 1.42 9.68 -19.19
C GLY A 107 1.39 10.76 -20.26
N TYR A 108 0.28 10.83 -20.99
CA TYR A 108 0.01 11.93 -21.90
C TYR A 108 0.06 13.23 -21.08
N MET A 109 0.82 14.23 -21.51
CA MET A 109 0.79 15.55 -20.89
C MET A 109 -0.46 16.30 -21.37
N SER A 110 -1.66 15.82 -21.03
CA SER A 110 -2.90 16.56 -21.28
C SER A 110 -3.26 17.42 -20.08
N TYR A 111 -3.79 18.62 -20.33
CA TYR A 111 -4.11 19.60 -19.30
C TYR A 111 -5.42 19.28 -18.54
N ASP A 112 -6.23 18.34 -19.03
CA ASP A 112 -7.51 17.91 -18.43
C ASP A 112 -7.37 16.57 -17.68
N MET A 113 -6.84 16.63 -16.46
CA MET A 113 -6.37 15.43 -15.74
C MET A 113 -7.18 15.03 -14.50
N GLY A 114 -8.05 15.91 -14.00
CA GLY A 114 -8.96 15.56 -12.89
C GLY A 114 -10.11 14.67 -13.35
N SER A 115 -10.64 14.90 -14.55
CA SER A 115 -11.81 14.19 -15.09
C SER A 115 -11.51 12.73 -15.48
N SER A 116 -10.30 12.44 -15.96
CA SER A 116 -9.87 11.08 -16.31
C SER A 116 -9.68 10.18 -15.06
N LEU A 117 -9.41 10.79 -13.91
CA LEU A 117 -9.26 10.12 -12.61
C LEU A 117 -10.59 9.81 -11.91
N VAL A 118 -11.64 10.60 -12.19
CA VAL A 118 -13.01 10.34 -11.74
C VAL A 118 -13.81 9.60 -12.82
N SER A 119 -13.13 9.15 -13.88
CA SER A 119 -13.76 8.28 -14.87
C SER A 119 -14.10 6.92 -14.23
N ASN A 120 -15.12 6.26 -14.78
CA ASN A 120 -15.66 5.00 -14.24
C ASN A 120 -14.59 3.91 -14.01
N ASN A 121 -13.48 3.97 -14.74
CA ASN A 121 -12.43 2.94 -14.70
C ASN A 121 -11.42 3.14 -13.55
N SER A 122 -11.22 4.37 -13.10
CA SER A 122 -10.21 4.74 -12.08
C SER A 122 -10.81 5.01 -10.70
N ILE A 123 -12.14 5.03 -10.56
CA ILE A 123 -12.85 5.19 -9.26
C ILE A 123 -12.38 4.16 -8.21
N TRP A 124 -12.11 2.93 -8.65
CA TRP A 124 -11.69 1.83 -7.76
C TRP A 124 -10.37 2.11 -7.05
N LEU A 125 -9.50 2.90 -7.67
CA LEU A 125 -8.18 3.20 -7.13
C LEU A 125 -8.27 4.22 -5.98
N PHE A 126 -9.18 5.20 -6.08
CA PHE A 126 -9.52 6.06 -4.95
C PHE A 126 -10.23 5.31 -3.83
N GLY A 127 -11.20 4.46 -4.18
CA GLY A 127 -11.87 3.59 -3.21
C GLY A 127 -10.85 2.77 -2.42
N GLY A 128 -9.84 2.21 -3.09
CA GLY A 128 -8.73 1.49 -2.47
C GLY A 128 -7.95 2.35 -1.46
N LEU A 129 -7.61 3.59 -1.80
CA LEU A 129 -6.92 4.51 -0.88
C LEU A 129 -7.76 4.85 0.36
N VAL A 130 -9.06 5.09 0.19
CA VAL A 130 -9.96 5.35 1.33
C VAL A 130 -10.08 4.13 2.24
N ILE A 131 -10.21 2.95 1.66
CA ILE A 131 -10.24 1.69 2.42
C ILE A 131 -8.93 1.50 3.20
N LEU A 132 -7.78 1.82 2.59
CA LEU A 132 -6.47 1.69 3.22
C LEU A 132 -6.31 2.65 4.41
N LEU A 133 -6.84 3.88 4.31
CA LEU A 133 -6.92 4.82 5.43
C LEU A 133 -7.85 4.31 6.55
N LEU A 134 -8.99 3.75 6.21
CA LEU A 134 -9.93 3.16 7.17
C LEU A 134 -9.28 1.99 7.92
N VAL A 135 -8.59 1.10 7.20
CA VAL A 135 -7.84 -0.01 7.78
C VAL A 135 -6.78 0.51 8.76
N MET A 136 -6.05 1.57 8.41
CA MET A 136 -5.10 2.21 9.32
C MET A 136 -5.74 2.70 10.61
N LEU A 137 -6.89 3.37 10.52
CA LEU A 137 -7.63 3.81 11.70
C LEU A 137 -8.04 2.62 12.58
N LEU A 138 -8.52 1.53 11.98
CA LEU A 138 -8.90 0.33 12.72
C LEU A 138 -7.71 -0.34 13.41
N ILE A 139 -6.53 -0.39 12.78
CA ILE A 139 -5.31 -0.93 13.41
C ILE A 139 -4.94 -0.14 14.64
N ILE A 140 -5.03 1.20 14.56
CA ILE A 140 -4.66 2.09 15.66
C ILE A 140 -5.62 1.91 16.83
N VAL A 141 -6.93 1.95 16.56
CA VAL A 141 -7.97 1.71 17.58
C VAL A 141 -7.78 0.34 18.23
N ARG A 142 -7.42 -0.68 17.45
CA ARG A 142 -7.14 -2.02 17.99
C ARG A 142 -5.85 -2.05 18.81
N SER A 143 -4.82 -1.31 18.41
CA SER A 143 -3.55 -1.22 19.16
C SER A 143 -3.64 -0.40 20.44
N SER A 144 -4.56 0.57 20.53
CA SER A 144 -4.73 1.44 21.70
C SER A 144 -5.89 1.01 22.62
N GLY A 145 -6.85 0.22 22.13
CA GLY A 145 -8.05 -0.20 22.86
C GLY A 145 -7.91 -1.56 23.56
N ALA A 146 -8.93 -1.93 24.35
CA ALA A 146 -9.03 -3.16 25.16
C ALA A 146 -8.93 -4.51 24.41
N GLY A 147 -8.70 -4.49 23.08
CA GLY A 147 -8.44 -5.65 22.23
C GLY A 147 -6.95 -5.85 21.90
N ALA A 148 -6.04 -5.15 22.59
CA ALA A 148 -4.62 -5.41 22.52
C ALA A 148 -4.37 -6.90 22.75
N VAL A 149 -3.79 -7.58 21.77
CA VAL A 149 -3.45 -9.00 21.88
C VAL A 149 -2.49 -9.13 23.04
N SER A 150 -2.98 -9.62 24.19
CA SER A 150 -2.13 -10.07 25.27
C SER A 150 -1.39 -11.29 24.75
N VAL A 151 -0.15 -11.06 24.33
CA VAL A 151 0.80 -12.12 24.05
C VAL A 151 1.16 -12.72 25.41
N ASN A 152 0.54 -13.84 25.76
CA ASN A 152 1.14 -14.80 26.67
C ASN A 152 2.19 -15.59 25.90
#